data_AF-C5KYQ1-F1
#
_entry.id   AF-C5KYQ1-F1
#
_cell.length_a   1.000
_cell.length_b   1.000
_cell.length_c   1.000
_cell.angle_alpha   90.00
_cell.angle_beta   90.00
_cell.angle_gamma   90.00
#
_symmetry.space_group_name_H-M   'P 1'
#
loop_
_entity.id
_entity.type
_entity.pdbx_description
1 polymer ?
#
loop_
_entity_poly.entity_id
_entity_poly.type
_entity_poly.pdbx_seq_one_letter_code
_entity_poly.pdbx_strand_id
1 'polypeptide(L)'
;MIFSKGSGDIDWYWFFSSQAFSHLHEVFKEADKEGRGWISEEEFVRVLRIPEVAQKLKFADVSLRDAADLFSLIDINRSRKVTYTEFVEGCLRIAGQAKGKDLLRVQYTLDKKFERMGITATKKRIYWID
;
A
#
# COMPACT_ATOMS: atom_id res chain seq x y z
N MET A 1 -10.06 -27.14 -1.31
CA MET A 1 -9.36 -28.24 -2.01
C MET A 1 -7.87 -28.09 -1.74
N ILE A 2 -7.30 -29.13 -1.12
CA ILE A 2 -5.90 -29.58 -1.01
C ILE A 2 -4.78 -28.54 -0.76
N PHE A 3 -4.19 -28.60 0.44
CA PHE A 3 -2.84 -28.16 0.75
C PHE A 3 -1.82 -29.20 0.29
N SER A 4 -0.67 -28.78 -0.25
CA SER A 4 0.58 -29.55 -0.20
C SER A 4 1.76 -28.61 -0.01
N LYS A 5 2.68 -28.98 0.89
CA LYS A 5 3.79 -28.19 1.38
C LYS A 5 4.94 -28.12 0.38
N GLY A 6 5.58 -26.94 0.30
CA GLY A 6 7.04 -26.84 0.23
C GLY A 6 7.64 -26.17 -1.01
N SER A 7 7.79 -24.85 -0.97
CA SER A 7 9.03 -24.14 -1.31
C SER A 7 8.93 -22.66 -0.92
N GLY A 8 9.85 -22.23 -0.05
CA GLY A 8 10.13 -20.86 0.46
C GLY A 8 9.18 -19.72 0.16
N ASP A 9 8.48 -19.23 1.20
CA ASP A 9 8.19 -17.84 1.59
C ASP A 9 7.79 -16.75 0.55
N ILE A 10 7.57 -17.10 -0.71
CA ILE A 10 7.35 -16.14 -1.82
C ILE A 10 5.98 -16.29 -2.48
N ASP A 11 5.36 -17.47 -2.45
CA ASP A 11 4.06 -17.70 -3.11
C ASP A 11 2.89 -16.92 -2.48
N TRP A 12 2.87 -16.78 -1.15
CA TRP A 12 1.80 -16.04 -0.47
C TRP A 12 1.88 -14.54 -0.72
N TYR A 13 3.09 -14.01 -0.88
CA TYR A 13 3.31 -12.60 -1.18
C TYR A 13 2.91 -12.30 -2.63
N TRP A 14 3.21 -13.19 -3.57
CA TRP A 14 2.70 -13.10 -4.94
C TRP A 14 1.19 -13.24 -5.03
N PHE A 15 0.56 -14.12 -4.24
CA PHE A 15 -0.90 -14.29 -4.23
C PHE A 15 -1.64 -13.09 -3.60
N PHE A 16 -1.12 -12.53 -2.50
CA PHE A 16 -1.67 -11.27 -1.96
C PHE A 16 -1.39 -10.08 -2.87
N SER A 17 -0.23 -10.04 -3.53
CA SER A 17 0.10 -9.03 -4.53
C SER A 17 -0.77 -9.17 -5.77
N SER A 18 -1.15 -10.39 -6.19
CA SER A 18 -2.02 -10.61 -7.35
C SER A 18 -3.43 -10.09 -7.10
N GLN A 19 -3.96 -10.27 -5.89
CA GLN A 19 -5.27 -9.73 -5.54
C GLN A 19 -5.24 -8.21 -5.40
N ALA A 20 -4.22 -7.63 -4.74
CA ALA A 20 -4.05 -6.18 -4.70
C ALA A 20 -3.89 -5.59 -6.11
N PHE A 21 -3.08 -6.23 -6.97
CA PHE A 21 -2.88 -5.84 -8.36
C PHE A 21 -4.18 -5.91 -9.18
N SER A 22 -4.99 -6.95 -9.00
CA SER A 22 -6.30 -7.06 -9.68
C SER A 22 -7.22 -5.91 -9.30
N HIS A 23 -7.31 -5.57 -8.01
CA HIS A 23 -8.13 -4.46 -7.55
C HIS A 23 -7.61 -3.11 -8.07
N LEU A 24 -6.29 -2.89 -8.06
CA LEU A 24 -5.69 -1.69 -8.64
C LEU A 24 -5.96 -1.60 -10.14
N HIS A 25 -5.85 -2.71 -10.87
CA HIS A 25 -6.14 -2.75 -12.31
C HIS A 25 -7.60 -2.36 -12.61
N GLU A 26 -8.56 -2.89 -11.85
CA GLU A 26 -9.96 -2.54 -12.00
C GLU A 26 -10.24 -1.06 -11.68
N VAL A 27 -9.58 -0.51 -10.65
CA VAL A 27 -9.70 0.92 -10.30
C VAL A 27 -9.17 1.80 -11.42
N PHE A 28 -8.00 1.48 -11.98
CA PHE A 28 -7.43 2.24 -13.08
C PHE A 28 -8.32 2.20 -14.32
N LYS A 29 -8.87 1.02 -14.65
CA LYS A 29 -9.79 0.86 -15.79
C LYS A 29 -11.08 1.67 -15.61
N GLU A 30 -11.60 1.78 -14.38
CA GLU A 30 -12.77 2.62 -14.08
C GLU A 30 -12.45 4.12 -14.20
N ALA A 31 -11.20 4.50 -13.92
CA ALA A 31 -10.74 5.89 -14.03
C ALA A 31 -10.45 6.30 -15.49
N ASP A 32 -9.78 5.43 -16.26
CA ASP A 32 -9.43 5.65 -17.67
C ASP A 32 -10.54 5.14 -18.61
N LYS A 33 -11.73 5.73 -18.51
CA LYS A 33 -12.87 5.35 -19.38
C LYS A 33 -12.63 5.63 -20.86
N GLU A 34 -11.74 6.56 -21.14
CA GLU A 34 -11.39 6.98 -22.50
C GLU A 34 -10.26 6.12 -23.10
N GLY A 35 -9.63 5.24 -22.31
CA GLY A 35 -8.58 4.33 -22.78
C GLY A 35 -7.30 5.03 -23.23
N ARG A 36 -6.96 6.16 -22.61
CA ARG A 36 -5.79 6.97 -22.98
C ARG A 36 -4.49 6.40 -22.43
N GLY A 37 -4.56 5.45 -21.50
CA GLY A 37 -3.43 4.86 -20.79
C GLY A 37 -2.90 5.70 -19.62
N TRP A 38 -3.58 6.80 -19.31
CA TRP A 38 -3.26 7.72 -18.22
C TRP A 38 -4.51 8.45 -17.74
N ILE A 39 -4.49 8.81 -16.45
CA ILE A 39 -5.59 9.54 -15.80
C ILE A 39 -5.10 10.90 -15.30
N SER A 40 -5.97 11.89 -15.44
CA SER A 40 -5.79 13.23 -14.88
C SER A 40 -6.11 13.25 -13.39
N GLU A 41 -5.72 14.33 -12.71
CA GLU A 41 -6.06 14.56 -11.30
C GLU A 41 -7.58 14.58 -11.10
N GLU A 42 -8.32 15.22 -12.00
CA GLU A 42 -9.77 15.34 -11.93
C GLU A 42 -10.47 13.97 -12.06
N GLU A 43 -9.97 13.11 -12.96
CA GLU A 43 -10.50 11.75 -13.11
C GLU A 43 -10.16 10.88 -11.91
N PHE A 44 -8.95 11.04 -11.36
CA PHE A 44 -8.53 10.33 -10.16
C PHE A 44 -9.38 10.71 -8.95
N VAL A 45 -9.56 12.01 -8.69
CA VAL A 45 -10.41 12.50 -7.60
C VAL A 45 -11.86 12.07 -7.80
N ARG A 46 -12.35 12.06 -9.04
CA ARG A 46 -13.70 11.59 -9.36
C ARG A 46 -13.88 10.11 -9.08
N VAL A 47 -12.92 9.27 -9.47
CA VAL A 47 -12.99 7.81 -9.27
C VAL A 47 -12.89 7.46 -7.78
N LEU A 48 -12.09 8.21 -7.01
CA LEU A 48 -11.95 8.00 -5.56
C LEU A 48 -13.22 8.34 -4.76
N ARG A 49 -14.12 9.14 -5.33
CA ARG A 49 -15.45 9.41 -4.74
C ARG A 49 -16.42 8.23 -4.91
N ILE A 50 -16.11 7.27 -5.78
CA ILE A 50 -16.92 6.06 -5.97
C ILE A 50 -16.65 5.13 -4.77
N PRO A 51 -17.64 4.82 -3.93
CA PRO A 51 -17.44 4.04 -2.71
C PRO A 51 -16.81 2.67 -2.96
N GLU A 52 -17.18 2.02 -4.07
CA GLU A 52 -16.65 0.72 -4.48
C GLU A 52 -15.15 0.79 -4.79
N VAL A 53 -14.71 1.86 -5.46
CA VAL A 53 -13.31 2.10 -5.81
C VAL A 53 -12.49 2.42 -4.57
N ALA A 54 -13.02 3.25 -3.68
CA ALA A 54 -12.38 3.54 -2.40
C ALA A 54 -12.20 2.27 -1.54
N GLN A 55 -13.20 1.37 -1.55
CA GLN A 55 -13.08 0.07 -0.88
C GLN A 55 -11.99 -0.80 -1.50
N LYS A 56 -11.92 -0.90 -2.83
CA LYS A 56 -10.88 -1.67 -3.53
C LYS A 56 -9.47 -1.18 -3.19
N LEU A 57 -9.25 0.13 -3.11
CA LEU A 57 -7.97 0.70 -2.69
C LEU A 57 -7.65 0.42 -1.22
N LYS A 58 -8.66 0.43 -0.35
CA LYS A 58 -8.50 0.03 1.04
C LYS A 58 -8.14 -1.45 1.18
N PHE A 59 -8.70 -2.33 0.35
CA PHE A 59 -8.29 -3.74 0.28
C PHE A 59 -6.85 -3.90 -0.21
N ALA A 60 -6.39 -3.01 -1.09
CA ALA A 60 -4.99 -2.92 -1.50
C ALA A 60 -4.08 -2.23 -0.45
N ASP A 61 -4.60 -1.94 0.74
CA ASP A 61 -3.88 -1.30 1.86
C ASP A 61 -3.37 0.11 1.53
N VAL A 62 -4.03 0.80 0.59
CA VAL A 62 -3.73 2.19 0.22
C VAL A 62 -4.55 3.12 1.12
N SER A 63 -3.86 3.91 1.95
CA SER A 63 -4.51 4.86 2.85
C SER A 63 -4.99 6.11 2.11
N LEU A 64 -6.30 6.25 1.95
CA LEU A 64 -6.96 7.37 1.28
C LEU A 64 -7.19 8.57 2.22
N ARG A 65 -6.14 9.09 2.87
CA ARG A 65 -6.30 10.24 3.79
C ARG A 65 -6.71 11.52 3.05
N ASP A 66 -6.16 11.76 1.86
CA ASP A 66 -6.59 12.80 0.92
C ASP A 66 -6.28 12.33 -0.52
N ALA A 67 -7.25 12.47 -1.42
CA ALA A 67 -7.13 12.10 -2.82
C ALA A 67 -6.09 12.93 -3.57
N ALA A 68 -5.99 14.23 -3.24
CA ALA A 68 -5.04 15.14 -3.86
C ALA A 68 -3.60 14.84 -3.42
N ASP A 69 -3.41 14.53 -2.13
CA ASP A 69 -2.12 14.08 -1.61
C ASP A 69 -1.72 12.75 -2.25
N LEU A 70 -2.67 11.82 -2.40
CA LEU A 70 -2.40 10.52 -3.04
C LEU A 70 -1.97 10.70 -4.50
N PHE A 71 -2.64 11.56 -5.26
CA PHE A 71 -2.24 11.86 -6.65
C PHE A 71 -0.82 12.43 -6.70
N SER A 72 -0.52 13.39 -5.84
CA SER A 72 0.81 14.03 -5.75
C SER A 72 1.91 13.04 -5.35
N LEU A 73 1.57 12.00 -4.58
CA LEU A 73 2.50 10.93 -4.21
C LEU A 73 2.71 9.91 -5.34
N ILE A 74 1.77 9.79 -6.27
CA ILE A 74 1.82 8.85 -7.39
C ILE A 74 2.45 9.49 -8.63
N ASP A 75 2.21 10.77 -8.88
CA ASP A 75 2.76 11.54 -10.01
C ASP A 75 4.26 11.87 -9.80
N ILE A 76 5.11 10.86 -9.96
CA ILE A 76 6.57 10.94 -9.71
C ILE A 76 7.23 11.96 -10.64
N ASN A 77 6.79 12.03 -11.90
CA ASN A 77 7.37 12.91 -12.92
C ASN A 77 6.74 14.32 -12.94
N ARG A 78 5.74 14.58 -12.09
CA ARG A 78 4.98 15.85 -12.02
C ARG A 78 4.35 16.24 -13.36
N SER A 79 3.99 15.25 -14.16
CA SER A 79 3.36 15.47 -15.47
C SER A 79 1.89 15.87 -15.36
N ARG A 80 1.33 15.84 -14.14
CA ARG A 80 -0.12 15.96 -13.86
C ARG A 80 -0.94 14.88 -14.56
N LYS A 81 -0.29 13.79 -14.92
CA LYS A 81 -0.89 12.60 -15.51
C LYS A 81 -0.30 11.41 -14.80
N VAL A 82 -1.18 10.50 -14.41
CA VAL A 82 -0.76 9.24 -13.79
C VAL A 82 -0.95 8.14 -14.81
N THR A 83 0.15 7.57 -15.28
CA THR A 83 0.14 6.38 -16.12
C THR A 83 -0.23 5.14 -15.32
N TYR A 84 -0.63 4.07 -15.99
CA TYR A 84 -0.92 2.78 -15.34
C TYR A 84 0.23 2.30 -14.44
N THR A 85 1.46 2.39 -14.94
CA THR A 85 2.67 1.96 -14.22
C THR A 85 2.90 2.81 -12.97
N GLU A 86 2.81 4.13 -13.10
CA GLU A 86 2.96 5.05 -11.96
C GLU A 86 1.88 4.79 -10.91
N PHE A 87 0.64 4.56 -11.34
CA PHE A 87 -0.48 4.25 -10.46
C PHE A 87 -0.22 3.00 -9.62
N VAL A 88 0.15 1.89 -10.26
CA VAL A 88 0.39 0.62 -9.57
C VAL A 88 1.59 0.73 -8.64
N GLU A 89 2.71 1.26 -9.12
CA GLU A 89 3.93 1.42 -8.32
C GLU A 89 3.72 2.36 -7.13
N GLY A 90 3.03 3.49 -7.36
CA GLY A 90 2.71 4.46 -6.33
C GLY A 90 1.81 3.86 -5.25
N CYS A 91 0.77 3.13 -5.64
CA CYS A 91 -0.12 2.44 -4.69
C CYS A 91 0.62 1.37 -3.87
N LEU A 92 1.44 0.53 -4.52
CA LEU A 92 2.23 -0.50 -3.83
C LEU A 92 3.24 0.11 -2.85
N ARG A 93 3.89 1.21 -3.23
CA ARG A 93 4.82 1.94 -2.36
C ARG A 93 4.12 2.47 -1.11
N ILE A 94 2.93 3.05 -1.27
CA ILE A 94 2.15 3.61 -0.16
C ILE A 94 1.68 2.51 0.78
N ALA A 95 1.21 1.38 0.25
CA ALA A 95 0.85 0.21 1.04
C ALA A 95 2.06 -0.33 1.83
N GLY A 96 3.24 -0.43 1.21
CA GLY A 96 4.47 -0.85 1.89
C GLY A 96 4.89 0.10 3.02
N GLN A 97 4.79 1.42 2.81
CA GLN A 97 5.10 2.41 3.84
C GLN A 97 4.12 2.39 5.01
N ALA A 98 2.83 2.15 4.76
CA ALA A 98 1.82 2.00 5.81
C ALA A 98 2.16 0.82 6.72
N LYS A 99 2.47 -0.34 6.14
CA LYS A 99 2.89 -1.55 6.88
C LYS A 99 4.12 -1.32 7.76
N GLY A 100 5.13 -0.60 7.25
CA GLY A 100 6.32 -0.24 8.03
C GLY A 100 5.98 0.66 9.24
N LYS A 101 5.12 1.67 9.06
CA LYS A 101 4.67 2.55 10.13
C LYS A 101 3.85 1.81 11.19
N ASP A 102 2.98 0.89 10.77
CA ASP A 102 2.15 0.11 11.70
C ASP A 102 3.00 -0.86 12.54
N LEU A 103 4.01 -1.50 11.95
CA LEU A 103 4.98 -2.31 12.69
C LEU A 103 5.74 -1.49 13.75
N LEU A 104 6.20 -0.29 13.39
CA LEU A 104 6.86 0.62 14.35
C LEU A 104 5.92 1.04 15.48
N ARG A 105 4.64 1.28 15.18
CA ARG A 105 3.63 1.62 16.19
C ARG A 105 3.36 0.47 17.14
N VAL A 106 3.30 -0.76 16.63
CA VAL A 106 3.18 -1.97 17.46
C VAL A 106 4.40 -2.11 18.36
N GLN A 107 5.61 -2.01 17.80
CA GLN A 107 6.87 -2.06 18.56
C GLN A 107 6.87 -1.03 19.69
N TYR A 108 6.57 0.23 19.37
CA TYR A 108 6.48 1.30 20.38
C TYR A 108 5.48 0.99 21.49
N THR A 109 4.30 0.47 21.12
CA THR A 109 3.25 0.13 22.09
C THR A 109 3.68 -1.03 22.99
N LEU A 110 4.38 -2.03 22.43
CA LEU A 110 4.94 -3.14 23.18
C LEU A 110 6.02 -2.66 24.15
N ASP A 111 6.98 -1.86 23.69
CA ASP A 111 8.06 -1.30 24.50
C ASP A 111 7.50 -0.52 25.71
N LYS A 112 6.54 0.38 25.46
CA LYS A 112 5.82 1.13 26.50
C LYS A 112 5.11 0.23 27.50
N LYS A 113 4.52 -0.88 27.05
CA LYS A 113 3.82 -1.83 27.93
C LYS A 113 4.81 -2.65 28.75
N PHE A 114 5.93 -3.08 28.17
CA PHE A 114 6.99 -3.81 28.89
C PHE A 114 7.65 -2.94 29.97
N GLU A 115 7.92 -1.67 29.68
CA GLU A 115 8.39 -0.69 30.67
C GLU A 115 7.43 -0.56 31.86
N ARG A 116 6.12 -0.49 31.59
CA ARG A 116 5.08 -0.41 32.64
C ARG A 116 4.94 -1.70 33.45
N MET A 117 5.25 -2.85 32.87
CA MET A 117 5.21 -4.14 33.55
C MET A 117 6.50 -4.44 34.33
N GLY A 118 7.50 -3.55 34.33
CA GLY A 118 8.79 -3.78 34.98
C GLY A 118 9.63 -4.86 34.30
N ILE A 119 9.25 -5.28 33.08
CA ILE A 119 10.03 -6.22 32.27
C ILE A 119 11.06 -5.37 31.51
N THR A 120 12.20 -5.12 32.14
CA THR A 120 13.34 -4.46 31.48
C THR A 120 13.94 -5.43 30.47
N ALA A 121 13.50 -5.38 29.21
CA ALA A 121 14.14 -6.11 28.14
C ALA A 121 15.59 -5.59 28.01
N THR A 122 16.56 -6.45 28.34
CA THR A 122 17.98 -6.19 28.18
C THR A 122 18.24 -5.80 26.74
N LYS A 123 18.58 -4.52 26.53
CA LYS A 123 18.78 -3.88 25.22
C LYS A 123 19.95 -4.56 24.49
N LYS A 124 19.72 -5.66 23.78
CA LYS A 124 20.73 -6.25 22.88
C LYS A 124 20.76 -5.42 21.61
N ARG A 125 21.65 -4.44 21.65
CA ARG A 125 22.19 -3.61 20.57
C ARG A 125 22.21 -4.38 19.25
N ILE A 126 21.27 -4.10 18.34
CA ILE A 126 21.38 -4.51 16.94
C ILE A 126 22.34 -3.51 16.32
N TYR A 127 23.51 -4.01 15.92
CA TYR A 127 24.54 -3.24 15.23
C TYR A 127 24.00 -2.83 13.86
N TRP A 128 24.16 -1.55 13.54
CA TRP A 128 23.98 -1.04 12.19
C TRP A 128 24.99 -1.74 11.27
N ILE A 129 24.48 -2.16 10.12
CA ILE A 129 25.23 -2.75 9.00
C ILE A 129 26.14 -1.65 8.43
N ASP A 130 27.45 -1.91 8.40
CA ASP A 130 28.39 -1.27 7.46
C ASP A 130 28.24 -1.92 6.08
#